data_AF-A0A821ZCK5-F1
#
_entry.id   AF-A0A821ZCK5-F1
#
_cell.length_a   1.000
_cell.length_b   1.000
_cell.length_c   1.000
_cell.angle_alpha   90.00
_cell.angle_beta   90.00
_cell.angle_gamma   90.00
#
_symmetry.space_group_name_H-M   'P 1'
#
loop_
_entity.id
_entity.type
_entity.pdbx_description
1 polymer ?
#
loop_
_entity_poly.entity_id
_entity_poly.type
_entity_poly.pdbx_seq_one_letter_code
_entity_poly.pdbx_strand_id
1 'polypeptide(L)' 'MPNRADPRVRRAKLGHAVLIVGYNDQTEHFLVRNSWGSDW' A
#
# COMPACT_ATOMS: atom_id res chain seq x y z
N MET A 1 -15.75 10.50 13.97
CA MET A 1 -14.97 9.27 13.67
C MET A 1 -15.91 8.23 13.10
N PRO A 2 -15.63 7.62 11.93
CA PRO A 2 -16.48 6.54 11.40
C PRO A 2 -16.57 5.37 12.40
N ASN A 3 -17.76 4.79 12.54
CA ASN A 3 -18.02 3.67 13.45
C ASN A 3 -17.12 2.47 13.10
N ARG A 4 -16.34 2.00 14.07
CA ARG A 4 -15.37 0.91 13.90
C ARG A 4 -16.01 -0.45 13.59
N ALA A 5 -17.30 -0.62 13.88
CA ALA A 5 -18.04 -1.88 13.78
C ALA A 5 -18.96 -2.01 12.55
N ASP A 6 -18.91 -1.08 11.59
CA ASP A 6 -19.73 -1.16 10.38
C ASP A 6 -19.24 -2.29 9.45
N PRO A 7 -20.04 -3.35 9.20
CA PRO A 7 -19.66 -4.47 8.36
C PRO A 7 -19.51 -4.09 6.87
N ARG A 8 -20.00 -2.91 6.45
CA ARG A 8 -19.81 -2.36 5.10
C ARG A 8 -18.42 -1.71 4.94
N VAL A 9 -17.74 -1.42 6.03
CA VAL A 9 -16.36 -0.92 6.03
C VAL A 9 -15.40 -2.09 5.97
N ARG A 10 -15.11 -2.60 4.77
CA ARG A 10 -13.99 -3.53 4.55
C ARG A 10 -12.69 -2.76 4.77
N ARG A 11 -12.07 -2.97 5.93
CA ARG A 11 -10.68 -2.52 6.16
C ARG A 11 -9.77 -3.36 5.28
N ALA A 12 -8.94 -2.70 4.48
CA ALA A 12 -7.80 -3.37 3.88
C ALA A 12 -6.98 -3.99 5.03
N LYS A 13 -6.80 -5.32 5.01
CA LYS A 13 -5.84 -5.98 5.88
C LYS A 13 -4.46 -5.69 5.31
N LEU A 14 -3.86 -4.59 5.75
CA LEU A 14 -2.49 -4.24 5.39
C LEU A 14 -1.56 -5.06 6.31
N GLY A 15 -0.76 -5.94 5.71
CA GLY A 15 0.15 -6.84 6.44
C GLY A 15 1.63 -6.43 6.36
N HIS A 16 1.97 -5.48 5.50
CA HIS A 16 3.35 -5.09 5.23
C HIS A 16 3.44 -3.62 4.87
N ALA A 17 4.38 -2.90 5.47
CA ALA A 17 4.64 -1.50 5.21
C ALA A 17 5.80 -1.37 4.22
N VAL A 18 5.61 -0.52 3.21
CA VAL A 18 6.57 -0.25 2.14
C VAL A 18 6.69 1.26 1.90
N LEU A 19 7.71 1.69 1.16
CA LEU A 19 7.94 3.11 0.88
C LEU A 19 7.71 3.43 -0.60
N ILE A 20 6.84 4.39 -0.90
CA ILE A 20 6.71 4.94 -2.24
C ILE A 20 7.91 5.87 -2.49
N VAL A 21 8.62 5.65 -3.59
CA VAL A 21 9.82 6.43 -3.97
C VAL A 21 9.65 7.18 -5.29
N GLY A 22 8.53 7.00 -5.98
CA GLY A 22 8.22 7.71 -7.21
C GLY A 22 6.89 7.31 -7.82
N TYR A 23 6.54 7.97 -8.93
CA TYR A 23 5.34 7.72 -9.72
C TYR A 23 5.66 7.87 -11.21
N ASN A 24 5.06 7.03 -12.05
CA ASN A 24 5.14 7.13 -13.51
C ASN A 24 3.77 7.53 -14.07
N ASP A 25 3.69 8.72 -14.65
CA ASP A 25 2.44 9.26 -15.22
C ASP A 25 1.99 8.51 -16.48
N GLN A 26 2.90 7.93 -17.26
CA GLN A 26 2.55 7.26 -18.51
C GLN A 26 1.90 5.89 -18.29
N THR A 27 2.34 5.18 -17.25
CA THR A 27 1.83 3.85 -16.89
C THR A 27 0.94 3.87 -15.65
N GLU A 28 0.73 5.04 -15.05
CA GLU A 28 -0.05 5.24 -13.82
C GLU A 28 0.38 4.33 -12.65
N HIS A 29 1.70 4.13 -12.49
CA HIS A 29 2.25 3.20 -11.51
C HIS A 29 3.08 3.90 -10.43
N PHE A 30 2.96 3.40 -9.19
CA PHE A 30 3.85 3.77 -8.09
C PHE A 30 5.12 2.92 -8.08
N LEU A 31 6.26 3.58 -7.90
CA LEU A 31 7.52 2.90 -7.61
C LEU A 31 7.61 2.69 -6.10
N VAL A 32 7.79 1.45 -5.68
CA VAL A 32 7.75 1.04 -4.27
C VAL A 32 9.06 0.36 -3.89
N ARG A 33 9.73 0.88 -2.85
CA ARG A 33 10.89 0.24 -2.22
C ARG A 33 10.42 -0.75 -1.16
N ASN A 34 10.80 -2.00 -1.32
CA ASN A 34 10.56 -3.08 -0.37
C ASN A 34 11.76 -3.27 0.59
N SER A 35 11.58 -4.07 1.64
CA SER A 35 12.56 -4.36 2.69
C SER A 35 12.91 -5.84 2.83
N TRP A 36 12.71 -6.63 1.77
CA TRP A 36 13.00 -8.07 1.75
C TRP A 36 14.37 -8.44 1.19
N GLY A 37 15.25 -7.46 0.98
CA GLY A 37 16.57 -7.64 0.37
C GLY A 37 16.63 -7.14 -1.07
N SER A 38 17.83 -7.00 -1.62
CA SER A 38 18.06 -6.59 -3.02
C SER A 38 17.77 -7.68 -4.04
N ASP A 39 17.79 -8.94 -3.59
CA ASP A 39 17.69 -10.12 -4.44
C ASP A 39 16.24 -10.63 -4.58
N TRP A 40 15.29 -9.94 -3.93
CA TRP A 40 13.87 -10.22 -4.00
C TRP A 40 13.22 -9.54 -5.20
#